data_AF-K2AC52-F1
#
_entry.id   AF-K2AC52-F1
#
_cell.length_a   1.000
_cell.length_b   1.000
_cell.length_c   1.000
_cell.angle_alpha   90.00
_cell.angle_beta   90.00
_cell.angle_gamma   90.00
#
_symmetry.space_group_name_H-M   'P 1'
#
loop_
_entity.id
_entity.type
_entity.pdbx_description
1 polymer ?
#
loop_
_entity_poly.entity_id
_entity_poly.type
_entity_poly.pdbx_seq_one_letter_code
_entity_poly.pdbx_strand_id
1 'polypeptide(L)' 'MEIRNCAVVISGGASGMGAATARLFSKAGAKVALFDMNIAA' A
#
# COMPACT_ATOMS: atom_id res chain seq x y z
N MET A 1 16.72 -0.37 1.56
CA MET A 1 16.06 -1.12 0.48
C MET A 1 15.91 -0.17 -0.69
N GLU A 2 16.33 -0.56 -1.89
CA GLU A 2 15.97 0.17 -3.11
C GLU A 2 14.57 -0.30 -3.54
N ILE A 3 13.61 0.61 -3.54
CA ILE A 3 12.18 0.34 -3.76
C ILE A 3 11.61 1.19 -4.91
N ARG A 4 12.43 2.07 -5.47
CA ARG A 4 12.03 2.92 -6.59
C ARG A 4 11.71 2.02 -7.79
N ASN A 5 10.50 2.16 -8.32
CA ASN A 5 9.98 1.36 -9.44
C ASN A 5 9.63 -0.11 -9.13
N CYS A 6 9.58 -0.51 -7.86
CA CYS A 6 9.02 -1.81 -7.47
C CYS A 6 7.49 -1.78 -7.44
N ALA A 7 6.85 -2.92 -7.73
CA ALA A 7 5.44 -3.13 -7.47
C ALA A 7 5.25 -3.65 -6.04
N VAL A 8 4.34 -3.03 -5.28
CA VAL A 8 4.04 -3.39 -3.88
C VAL A 8 2.55 -3.66 -3.75
N VAL A 9 2.20 -4.83 -3.22
CA VAL A 9 0.82 -5.26 -2.97
C VAL A 9 0.57 -5.27 -1.47
N ILE A 10 -0.46 -4.58 -1.00
CA ILE A 10 -0.79 -4.47 0.42
C ILE A 10 -2.24 -4.89 0.65
N SER A 11 -2.45 -5.97 1.41
CA SER A 11 -3.75 -6.33 1.97
C SER A 11 -4.04 -5.56 3.26
N GLY A 12 -5.28 -5.14 3.51
CA GLY A 12 -5.63 -4.34 4.69
C GLY A 12 -5.14 -2.88 4.59
N GLY A 13 -5.02 -2.35 3.38
CA GLY A 13 -4.45 -1.03 3.10
C GLY A 13 -5.36 0.17 3.37
N ALA A 14 -6.62 -0.03 3.75
CA ALA A 14 -7.59 1.05 3.94
C ALA A 14 -7.37 1.83 5.24
N SER A 15 -6.75 1.22 6.25
CA SER A 15 -6.56 1.86 7.57
C SER A 15 -5.29 1.41 8.29
N GLY A 16 -5.02 2.02 9.45
CA GLY A 16 -3.97 1.62 10.38
C GLY A 16 -2.57 1.48 9.74
N MET A 17 -1.89 0.39 10.10
CA MET A 17 -0.53 0.11 9.63
C MET A 17 -0.48 -0.14 8.11
N GLY A 18 -1.50 -0.77 7.52
CA GLY A 18 -1.55 -1.03 6.08
C GLY A 18 -1.56 0.28 5.29
N ALA A 19 -2.42 1.23 5.68
CA ALA A 19 -2.46 2.57 5.09
C ALA A 19 -1.16 3.35 5.30
N ALA A 20 -0.56 3.28 6.49
CA ALA A 20 0.71 3.96 6.77
C ALA A 20 1.84 3.40 5.88
N THR A 21 1.90 2.07 5.74
CA THR A 21 2.89 1.37 4.92
C THR A 21 2.74 1.71 3.43
N ALA A 22 1.50 1.76 2.94
CA ALA A 22 1.18 2.17 1.57
C ALA A 22 1.69 3.58 1.24
N ARG A 23 1.45 4.52 2.16
CA ARG A 23 1.93 5.90 2.02
C ARG A 23 3.44 5.98 2.00
N LEU A 24 4.13 5.19 2.84
CA LEU A 24 5.58 5.15 2.89
C LEU A 24 6.17 4.62 1.57
N PHE A 25 5.67 3.49 1.05
CA PHE A 25 6.15 2.92 -0.21
C PHE A 25 5.82 3.81 -1.42
N SER A 26 4.64 4.42 -1.45
CA SER A 26 4.28 5.38 -2.51
C SER A 26 5.22 6.58 -2.52
N LYS A 27 5.53 7.17 -1.35
CA LYS A 27 6.51 8.26 -1.23
C LYS A 27 7.92 7.86 -1.65
N ALA A 28 8.28 6.59 -1.48
CA ALA A 28 9.56 6.03 -1.93
C ALA A 28 9.61 5.73 -3.44
N GLY A 29 8.53 5.99 -4.20
CA GLY A 29 8.48 5.81 -5.65
C GLY A 29 8.11 4.40 -6.10
N ALA A 30 7.50 3.59 -5.22
CA ALA A 30 6.93 2.31 -5.60
C ALA A 30 5.55 2.46 -6.26
N LYS A 31 5.18 1.53 -7.14
CA LYS A 31 3.81 1.37 -7.64
C LYS A 31 3.03 0.52 -6.65
N VAL A 32 2.07 1.13 -5.96
CA VAL A 32 1.36 0.48 -4.85
C VAL A 32 -0.05 0.07 -5.29
N ALA A 33 -0.40 -1.19 -5.07
CA ALA A 33 -1.75 -1.72 -5.19
C ALA A 33 -2.29 -2.09 -3.81
N LEU A 34 -3.50 -1.63 -3.49
CA LEU A 34 -4.18 -1.89 -2.22
C LEU A 34 -5.32 -2.89 -2.43
N PHE A 35 -5.40 -3.86 -1.55
CA PHE A 35 -6.50 -4.81 -1.45
C PHE A 35 -7.10 -4.72 -0.05
N ASP A 36 -8.36 -4.40 0.05
CA ASP A 36 -9.06 -4.37 1.33
C ASP A 36 -10.48 -4.86 1.15
N MET A 37 -11.09 -5.27 2.26
CA MET A 37 -12.48 -5.66 2.27
C MET A 37 -13.34 -4.42 2.32
N ASN A 38 -14.21 -4.24 1.32
CA ASN A 38 -15.27 -3.27 1.42
C ASN A 38 -16.44 -3.90 2.18
N ILE A 39 -16.54 -3.63 3.48
CA ILE A 39 -17.61 -4.17 4.35
C ILE A 39 -18.98 -3.54 4.02
N ALA A 40 -19.00 -2.42 3.26
CA ALA A 40 -20.22 -1.73 2.86
C ALA A 40 -20.73 -2.09 1.44
N ALA A 41 -20.14 -3.10 0.79
CA ALA A 41 -20.54 -3.58 -0.54
C ALA A 41 -21.64 -4.64 -0.48
#